data_AF-A0A918F9Z9-F1
#
_entry.id   AF-A0A918F9Z9-F1
#
_cell.length_a   1.000
_cell.length_b   1.000
_cell.length_c   1.000
_cell.angle_alpha   90.00
_cell.angle_beta   90.00
_cell.angle_gamma   90.00
#
_symmetry.space_group_name_H-M   'P 1'
#
loop_
_entity.id
_entity.type
_entity.pdbx_description
1 polymer ?
#
loop_
_entity_poly.entity_id
_entity_poly.type
_entity_poly.pdbx_seq_one_letter_code
_entity_poly.pdbx_strand_id
1 'polypeptide(L)'
;MERVLQVLPAKRIAGLLGDREFIGKKWFRFLNKAKVAPCIRLKGNTKVGGMPVWALFKGIPAGGVYWWYRPLMVYGVPLRVCAVRDAHGHVLYVATLGATCSRI
;
A
#
# COMPACT_ATOMS: atom_id res chain seq x y z
N MET A 1 -2.34 4.23 -18.87
CA MET A 1 -1.32 4.90 -18.03
C MET A 1 -0.32 5.70 -18.86
N GLU A 2 0.14 5.20 -20.02
CA GLU A 2 1.05 5.96 -20.91
C GLU A 2 0.49 7.33 -21.32
N ARG A 3 -0.78 7.42 -21.71
CA ARG A 3 -1.45 8.70 -22.01
C ARG A 3 -1.55 9.65 -20.81
N VAL A 4 -1.65 9.12 -19.58
CA VAL A 4 -1.72 9.95 -18.36
C VAL A 4 -0.34 10.49 -18.02
N LEU A 5 0.72 9.69 -18.21
CA LEU A 5 2.10 10.15 -18.01
C LEU A 5 2.57 11.16 -19.06
N GLN A 6 1.93 11.21 -20.23
CA GLN A 6 2.16 12.25 -21.24
C GLN A 6 1.62 13.62 -20.78
N VAL A 7 0.55 13.65 -19.99
CA VAL A 7 -0.07 14.89 -19.48
C VAL A 7 0.49 15.25 -18.09
N LEU A 8 0.78 14.24 -17.26
CA LEU A 8 1.32 14.38 -15.91
C LEU A 8 2.65 13.63 -15.81
N PRO A 9 3.80 14.34 -15.88
CA PRO A 9 5.10 13.70 -15.79
C PRO A 9 5.23 12.93 -14.48
N ALA A 10 5.69 11.68 -14.54
CA ALA A 10 5.88 10.82 -13.36
C ALA A 10 6.70 11.49 -12.24
N LYS A 11 7.65 12.36 -12.60
CA LYS A 11 8.47 13.15 -11.66
C LYS A 11 7.65 14.11 -10.76
N ARG A 12 6.43 14.49 -11.16
CA ARG A 12 5.55 15.37 -10.38
C ARG A 12 4.51 14.59 -9.56
N ILE A 13 4.46 13.27 -9.69
CA ILE A 13 3.48 12.43 -9.01
C ILE A 13 4.13 11.87 -7.73
N ALA A 14 3.77 12.45 -6.58
CA ALA A 14 4.28 12.01 -5.28
C ALA A 14 3.84 10.57 -4.94
N GLY A 15 2.68 10.14 -5.43
CA GLY A 15 2.19 8.78 -5.28
C GLY A 15 0.85 8.59 -5.99
N LEU A 16 0.47 7.32 -6.17
CA LEU A 16 -0.85 6.96 -6.69
C LEU A 16 -1.67 6.38 -5.54
N LEU A 17 -2.77 7.04 -5.19
CA LEU A 17 -3.76 6.47 -4.28
C LEU A 17 -4.68 5.54 -5.07
N GLY A 18 -4.68 4.24 -4.73
CA GLY A 18 -5.56 3.25 -5.35
C GLY A 18 -6.50 2.63 -4.31
N ASP A 19 -7.77 2.48 -4.67
CA ASP A 19 -8.73 1.78 -3.81
C ASP A 19 -8.67 0.25 -4.01
N ARG A 20 -9.53 -0.50 -3.30
CA ARG A 20 -9.58 -1.97 -3.23
C ARG A 20 -9.69 -2.68 -4.59
N GLU A 21 -10.13 -1.99 -5.64
CA GLU A 21 -10.26 -2.53 -7.01
C GLU A 21 -8.97 -2.40 -7.83
N PHE A 22 -7.96 -1.69 -7.32
CA PHE A 22 -6.68 -1.51 -7.99
C PHE A 22 -5.80 -2.75 -7.87
N ILE A 23 -6.22 -3.82 -8.54
CA ILE A 23 -5.62 -5.15 -8.50
C ILE A 23 -4.86 -5.39 -9.80
N GLY A 24 -3.60 -5.87 -9.70
CA GLY A 24 -2.92 -6.44 -10.86
C GLY A 24 -1.41 -6.20 -10.91
N LYS A 25 -0.64 -7.29 -10.98
CA LYS A 25 0.84 -7.28 -11.02
C LYS A 25 1.43 -6.33 -12.06
N LYS A 26 0.78 -6.19 -13.23
CA LYS A 26 1.23 -5.27 -14.30
C LYS A 26 1.20 -3.80 -13.84
N TRP A 27 0.16 -3.38 -13.13
CA TRP A 27 0.02 -2.03 -12.59
C TRP A 27 1.10 -1.70 -11.57
N PHE A 28 1.32 -2.59 -10.60
CA PHE A 28 2.34 -2.38 -9.57
C PHE A 28 3.76 -2.37 -10.16
N ARG A 29 4.04 -3.23 -11.13
CA ARG A 29 5.32 -3.20 -11.86
C ARG A 29 5.51 -1.89 -12.62
N PHE A 30 4.46 -1.40 -13.28
CA PHE A 30 4.49 -0.14 -14.01
C PHE A 30 4.76 1.04 -13.07
N LEU A 31 4.07 1.11 -11.94
CA LEU A 31 4.27 2.16 -10.92
C LEU A 31 5.68 2.12 -10.33
N ASN A 32 6.17 0.92 -10.02
CA ASN A 32 7.55 0.73 -9.55
C ASN A 32 8.57 1.20 -10.60
N LYS A 33 8.37 0.87 -11.89
CA LYS A 33 9.24 1.33 -12.99
C LYS A 33 9.16 2.86 -13.16
N ALA A 34 7.98 3.44 -13.00
CA ALA A 34 7.75 4.87 -13.10
C ALA A 34 8.22 5.66 -11.86
N LYS A 35 8.78 4.99 -10.83
CA LYS A 35 9.13 5.57 -9.52
C LYS A 35 7.97 6.31 -8.84
N VAL A 36 6.74 5.90 -9.12
CA VAL A 36 5.54 6.42 -8.46
C VAL A 36 5.21 5.48 -7.31
N ALA A 37 5.18 5.99 -6.09
CA ALA A 37 4.83 5.18 -4.93
C ALA A 37 3.32 4.85 -4.96
N PRO A 38 2.89 3.59 -5.18
CA PRO A 38 1.51 3.19 -4.95
C PRO A 38 1.23 3.33 -3.46
N CYS A 39 0.05 3.86 -3.13
CA CYS A 39 -0.54 3.83 -1.81
C CYS A 39 -1.92 3.19 -1.98
N ILE A 40 -2.01 1.89 -1.72
CA ILE A 40 -3.17 1.09 -2.11
C ILE A 40 -3.89 0.53 -0.89
N ARG A 41 -5.20 0.78 -0.84
CA ARG A 41 -6.06 0.25 0.19
C ARG A 41 -6.28 -1.25 -0.05
N LEU A 42 -5.94 -2.06 0.95
CA LEU A 42 -6.16 -3.50 0.90
C LEU A 42 -7.50 -3.86 1.54
N LYS A 43 -8.16 -4.89 0.97
CA LYS A 43 -9.27 -5.58 1.65
C LYS A 43 -8.68 -6.45 2.75
N GLY A 44 -9.37 -6.60 3.88
CA GLY A 44 -8.87 -7.43 5.00
C GLY A 44 -8.48 -8.85 4.59
N ASN A 45 -9.17 -9.40 3.60
CA ASN A 45 -9.01 -10.75 3.07
C ASN A 45 -7.86 -10.85 2.04
N THR A 46 -7.26 -9.72 1.63
CA THR A 46 -6.18 -9.71 0.65
C THR A 46 -4.97 -10.46 1.21
N LYS A 47 -4.47 -11.43 0.46
CA LYS A 47 -3.26 -12.18 0.82
C LYS A 47 -2.02 -11.32 0.57
N VAL A 48 -1.26 -11.08 1.63
CA VAL A 48 0.02 -10.39 1.63
C VAL A 48 1.07 -11.30 2.25
N GLY A 49 2.14 -11.60 1.53
CA GLY A 49 3.15 -12.57 1.96
C GLY A 49 2.58 -13.97 2.26
N GLY A 50 1.46 -14.35 1.65
CA GLY A 50 0.80 -15.64 1.83
C GLY A 50 -0.30 -15.69 2.91
N MET A 51 -0.40 -14.68 3.78
CA MET A 51 -1.44 -14.60 4.82
C MET A 51 -2.43 -13.45 4.55
N PRO A 52 -3.69 -13.57 4.97
CA PRO A 52 -4.64 -12.46 4.86
C PRO A 52 -4.21 -11.30 5.77
N VAL A 53 -4.30 -10.07 5.26
CA VAL A 53 -3.78 -8.89 5.97
C VAL A 53 -4.46 -8.67 7.33
N TRP A 54 -5.73 -9.03 7.48
CA TRP A 54 -6.43 -8.94 8.78
C TRP A 54 -5.76 -9.79 9.86
N ALA A 55 -5.19 -10.94 9.50
CA ALA A 55 -4.55 -11.84 10.46
C ALA A 55 -3.22 -11.28 10.97
N LEU A 56 -2.51 -10.52 10.13
CA LEU A 56 -1.25 -9.87 10.51
C LEU A 56 -1.46 -8.76 11.53
N PHE A 57 -2.58 -8.04 11.46
CA PHE A 57 -2.87 -6.87 12.31
C PHE A 57 -4.02 -7.10 13.29
N LYS A 58 -4.35 -8.36 13.61
CA LYS A 58 -5.49 -8.73 14.46
C LYS A 58 -5.47 -8.02 15.83
N GLY A 59 -4.27 -7.81 16.40
CA GLY A 59 -4.06 -7.28 17.75
C GLY A 59 -3.65 -5.82 17.84
N ILE A 60 -3.74 -5.03 16.76
CA ILE A 60 -3.30 -3.62 16.86
C ILE A 60 -4.27 -2.79 17.72
N PRO A 61 -3.76 -1.91 18.61
CA PRO A 61 -4.57 -0.92 19.33
C PRO A 61 -5.25 0.09 18.39
N ALA A 62 -6.27 0.78 18.91
CA ALA A 62 -6.83 1.96 18.26
C ALA A 62 -5.89 3.17 18.43
N GLY A 63 -5.87 4.07 17.44
CA GLY A 63 -5.19 5.36 17.57
C GLY A 63 -3.70 5.40 17.16
N GLY A 64 -3.32 4.67 16.11
CA GLY A 64 -1.96 4.74 15.57
C GLY A 64 -1.80 4.08 14.20
N VAL A 65 -0.64 4.32 13.56
CA VAL A 65 -0.24 3.65 12.32
C VAL A 65 0.74 2.54 12.65
N TYR A 66 0.33 1.30 12.48
CA TYR A 66 1.14 0.12 12.77
C TYR A 66 1.73 -0.43 11.49
N TRP A 67 3.06 -0.46 11.41
CA TRP A 67 3.77 -0.99 10.26
C TRP A 67 4.17 -2.44 10.48
N TRP A 68 4.06 -3.26 9.43
CA TRP A 68 4.69 -4.56 9.46
C TRP A 68 6.22 -4.41 9.40
N TYR A 69 6.93 -5.22 10.19
CA TYR A 69 8.38 -5.07 10.40
C TYR A 69 9.23 -5.21 9.13
N ARG A 70 8.72 -5.88 8.10
CA ARG A 70 9.40 -6.08 6.81
C ARG A 70 8.46 -5.84 5.62
N PRO A 71 8.99 -5.56 4.42
CA PRO A 71 8.18 -5.58 3.20
C PRO A 71 7.54 -6.96 2.98
N LEU A 72 6.29 -6.97 2.52
CA LEU A 72 5.54 -8.16 2.17
C LEU A 72 5.25 -8.20 0.68
N MET A 73 5.12 -9.41 0.14
CA MET A 73 4.68 -9.62 -1.23
C MET A 73 3.20 -9.24 -1.37
N VAL A 74 2.92 -8.17 -2.12
CA VAL A 74 1.57 -7.69 -2.41
C VAL A 74 1.43 -7.63 -3.94
N TYR A 75 0.51 -8.42 -4.50
CA TYR A 75 0.31 -8.56 -5.95
C TYR A 75 1.58 -8.81 -6.77
N GLY A 76 2.58 -9.49 -6.20
CA GLY A 76 3.83 -9.80 -6.88
C GLY A 76 4.90 -8.71 -6.84
N VAL A 77 4.73 -7.68 -6.00
CA VAL A 77 5.70 -6.62 -5.74
C VAL A 77 5.94 -6.50 -4.22
N PRO A 78 7.19 -6.33 -3.75
CA PRO A 78 7.45 -6.15 -2.33
C PRO A 78 7.03 -4.75 -1.91
N LEU A 79 6.05 -4.65 -1.01
CA LEU A 79 5.52 -3.38 -0.49
C LEU A 79 5.60 -3.37 1.04
N ARG A 80 5.77 -2.19 1.64
CA ARG A 80 5.49 -2.02 3.07
C ARG A 80 3.99 -2.04 3.29
N VAL A 81 3.55 -2.67 4.37
CA VAL A 81 2.13 -2.73 4.73
C VAL A 81 1.97 -2.09 6.10
N CYS A 82 0.98 -1.22 6.24
CA CYS A 82 0.56 -0.69 7.52
C CYS A 82 -0.94 -0.83 7.72
N ALA A 83 -1.35 -0.74 8.98
CA ALA A 83 -2.74 -0.76 9.38
C ALA A 83 -3.02 0.32 10.42
N VAL A 84 -4.23 0.88 10.33
CA VAL A 84 -4.76 1.84 11.29
C VAL A 84 -6.10 1.32 11.77
N ARG A 85 -6.30 1.28 13.09
CA ARG A 85 -7.61 0.99 13.68
C ARG A 85 -8.23 2.31 14.15
N ASP A 86 -9.45 2.57 13.69
CA ASP A 86 -10.22 3.74 14.11
C ASP A 86 -10.81 3.54 15.53
N ALA A 87 -11.45 4.59 16.06
CA ALA A 87 -12.12 4.54 17.35
C ALA A 87 -13.36 3.62 17.37
N HIS A 88 -13.92 3.29 16.21
CA HIS A 88 -15.08 2.41 16.04
C HIS A 88 -14.70 0.94 15.83
N GLY A 89 -13.42 0.60 15.81
CA GLY A 89 -12.90 -0.75 15.61
C GLY A 89 -12.70 -1.18 14.16
N HIS A 90 -12.97 -0.32 13.17
CA HIS A 90 -12.64 -0.61 11.77
C HIS A 90 -11.15 -0.51 11.53
N VAL A 91 -10.63 -1.41 10.69
CA VAL A 91 -9.22 -1.45 10.34
C VAL A 91 -9.03 -1.09 8.88
N LEU A 92 -8.23 -0.06 8.64
CA LEU A 92 -7.74 0.33 7.32
C LEU A 92 -6.38 -0.32 7.09
N TYR A 93 -6.23 -1.04 5.99
CA TYR A 93 -4.97 -1.64 5.57
C TYR A 93 -4.44 -0.93 4.33
N VAL A 94 -3.16 -0.56 4.34
CA VAL A 94 -2.52 0.16 3.23
C VAL A 94 -1.21 -0.52 2.86
N ALA A 95 -0.98 -0.70 1.57
CA ALA A 95 0.30 -1.14 1.01
C ALA A 95 0.97 0.01 0.25
N THR A 96 2.25 0.26 0.52
CA THR A 96 3.02 1.33 -0.11
C THR A 96 4.47 0.95 -0.41
N LEU A 97 5.03 1.52 -1.49
CA LEU A 97 6.48 1.43 -1.79
C LEU A 97 7.31 2.33 -0.86
N GLY A 98 6.69 3.37 -0.28
CA GLY A 98 7.37 4.41 0.47
C GLY A 98 7.10 4.34 1.97
N ALA A 99 8.14 4.03 2.73
CA ALA A 99 8.42 4.77 3.95
C ALA A 99 9.91 5.15 3.90
N THR A 100 10.22 6.19 3.13
CA THR A 100 11.09 7.25 3.67
C THR A 100 10.19 8.07 4.59
N CYS A 101 9.91 7.52 5.77
CA CYS A 101 9.60 8.37 6.89
C CYS A 101 10.96 8.95 7.26
N SER A 102 11.21 10.19 6.85
CA SER A 102 12.16 11.04 7.54
C SER A 102 11.80 10.94 9.02
N ARG A 103 12.73 10.48 9.86
CA ARG A 103 12.64 10.76 11.29
C ARG A 103 12.44 12.28 11.40
N ILE A 104 11.29 12.69 11.94
CA ILE A 104 11.15 13.97 12.60
C ILE A 104 10.85 13.62 14.05
#